data_AF-A0A498C1N5-F1
#
_entry.id   AF-A0A498C1N5-F1
#
_cell.length_a   1.000
_cell.length_b   1.000
_cell.length_c   1.000
_cell.angle_alpha   90.00
_cell.angle_beta   90.00
_cell.angle_gamma   90.00
#
_symmetry.space_group_name_H-M   'P 1'
#
loop_
_entity.id
_entity.type
_entity.pdbx_description
1 polymer ?
#
loop_
_entity_poly.entity_id
_entity_poly.type
_entity_poly.pdbx_seq_one_letter_code
_entity_poly.pdbx_strand_id
1 'polypeptide(L)'
;MKTKKLLSRLRDFLDAERTDQEREVDSIRQVLRELREKQRKFQAKLDDNPERDDREEIEGKLQAIRTQRQKGVERLRVLTGRQDGFKD
;
A
#
# COMPACT_ATOMS: atom_id res chain seq x y z
N MET A 1 3.27 31.68 -29.89
CA MET A 1 3.95 31.04 -28.74
C MET A 1 5.18 30.31 -29.25
N LYS A 2 6.36 30.48 -28.63
CA LYS A 2 7.59 29.79 -29.09
C LYS A 2 7.40 28.27 -28.96
N THR A 3 7.74 27.51 -29.99
CA THR A 3 7.55 26.04 -30.12
C THR A 3 7.94 25.24 -28.87
N LYS A 4 9.03 25.65 -28.19
CA LYS A 4 9.49 25.06 -26.93
C LYS A 4 8.41 25.02 -25.83
N LYS A 5 7.55 26.04 -25.74
CA LYS A 5 6.49 26.14 -24.72
C LYS A 5 5.33 25.16 -25.00
N LEU A 6 5.04 24.89 -26.28
CA LEU A 6 4.03 23.91 -26.68
C LEU A 6 4.51 22.47 -26.42
N LEU A 7 5.78 22.18 -26.76
CA LEU A 7 6.38 20.88 -26.49
C LEU A 7 6.47 20.56 -24.99
N SER A 8 6.80 21.56 -24.17
CA SER A 8 6.77 21.41 -22.70
C SER A 8 5.38 21.04 -22.20
N ARG A 9 4.36 21.79 -22.61
CA ARG A 9 2.97 21.50 -22.20
C ARG A 9 2.51 20.12 -22.64
N LEU A 10 2.83 19.71 -23.86
CA LEU A 10 2.49 18.37 -24.36
C LEU A 10 3.17 17.28 -23.52
N ARG A 11 4.45 17.48 -23.17
CA ARG A 11 5.15 16.56 -22.26
C ARG A 11 4.48 16.52 -20.89
N ASP A 12 4.17 17.67 -20.30
CA ASP A 12 3.49 17.73 -19.00
C ASP A 12 2.12 17.01 -19.04
N PHE A 13 1.37 17.14 -20.15
CA PHE A 13 0.12 16.40 -20.34
C PHE A 13 0.32 14.89 -20.43
N LEU A 14 1.37 14.43 -21.13
CA LEU A 14 1.68 13.01 -21.27
C LEU A 14 2.28 12.40 -20.00
N ASP A 15 3.00 13.19 -19.20
CA ASP A 15 3.62 12.75 -17.94
C ASP A 15 2.67 12.85 -16.73
N ALA A 16 1.51 13.52 -16.87
CA ALA A 16 0.55 13.71 -15.78
C ALA A 16 0.01 12.36 -15.25
N GLU A 17 -0.38 11.45 -16.15
CA GLU A 17 -0.88 10.12 -15.79
C GLU A 17 0.18 9.31 -15.04
N ARG A 18 1.43 9.36 -15.51
CA ARG A 18 2.56 8.71 -14.83
C ARG A 18 2.80 9.29 -13.44
N THR A 19 2.74 10.61 -13.30
CA THR A 19 2.94 11.30 -12.01
C THR A 19 1.87 10.89 -11.00
N ASP A 20 0.62 10.80 -11.44
CA ASP A 20 -0.49 10.38 -10.57
C ASP A 20 -0.39 8.90 -10.19
N GLN A 21 0.06 8.05 -11.12
CA GLN A 21 0.36 6.64 -10.85
C GLN A 21 1.49 6.45 -9.83
N GLU A 22 2.57 7.24 -9.93
CA GLU A 22 3.68 7.23 -8.96
C GLU A 22 3.20 7.64 -7.55
N ARG A 23 2.36 8.68 -7.47
CA ARG A 23 1.73 9.10 -6.20
C ARG A 23 0.82 8.03 -5.61
N GLU A 24 0.03 7.35 -6.44
CA GLU A 24 -0.84 6.25 -5.98
C GLU A 24 0.01 5.10 -5.42
N VAL A 25 1.08 4.71 -6.12
CA VAL A 25 2.01 3.67 -5.69
C VAL A 25 2.64 4.01 -4.34
N ASP A 26 3.12 5.24 -4.15
CA ASP A 26 3.77 5.66 -2.91
C ASP A 26 2.78 5.72 -1.73
N SER A 27 1.56 6.19 -1.97
CA SER A 27 0.48 6.19 -0.98
C SER A 27 0.14 4.76 -0.52
N ILE A 28 -0.03 3.82 -1.46
CA ILE A 28 -0.32 2.42 -1.12
C ILE A 28 0.84 1.80 -0.32
N ARG A 29 2.10 2.07 -0.71
CA ARG A 29 3.28 1.58 0.03
C ARG A 29 3.31 2.08 1.46
N GLN A 30 2.97 3.35 1.68
CA GLN A 30 2.90 3.93 3.03
C GLN A 30 1.86 3.20 3.88
N VAL A 31 0.63 3.07 3.36
CA VAL A 31 -0.46 2.38 4.07
C VAL A 31 -0.09 0.92 4.36
N LEU A 32 0.52 0.20 3.42
CA LEU A 32 0.95 -1.18 3.60
C LEU A 32 2.02 -1.35 4.70
N ARG A 33 2.93 -0.37 4.86
CA ARG A 33 3.89 -0.35 5.96
C ARG A 33 3.21 -0.18 7.31
N GLU A 34 2.30 0.78 7.42
CA GLU A 34 1.53 1.00 8.66
C GLU A 34 0.69 -0.23 9.04
N LEU A 35 0.06 -0.88 8.06
CA LEU A 35 -0.68 -2.12 8.28
C LEU A 35 0.23 -3.27 8.73
N ARG A 36 1.47 -3.36 8.24
CA ARG A 36 2.48 -4.34 8.69
C ARG A 36 2.82 -4.14 10.17
N GLU A 37 3.04 -2.89 10.58
CA GLU A 37 3.32 -2.56 11.97
C GLU A 37 2.14 -2.88 12.88
N LYS A 38 0.91 -2.57 12.47
CA LYS A 38 -0.30 -2.93 13.23
C LYS A 38 -0.46 -4.45 13.33
N GLN A 39 -0.23 -5.18 12.25
CA GLN A 39 -0.26 -6.64 12.25
C GLN A 39 0.73 -7.22 13.27
N ARG A 40 1.99 -6.74 13.27
CA ARG A 40 3.01 -7.16 14.24
C ARG A 40 2.60 -6.85 15.68
N LYS A 41 2.05 -5.66 15.93
CA LYS A 41 1.58 -5.27 17.27
C LYS A 41 0.43 -6.15 17.75
N PHE A 42 -0.54 -6.46 16.90
CA PHE A 42 -1.64 -7.36 17.28
C PHE A 42 -1.18 -8.80 17.46
N GLN A 43 -0.28 -9.30 16.61
CA GLN A 43 0.30 -10.63 16.77
C GLN A 43 1.06 -10.73 18.11
N ALA A 44 1.94 -9.77 18.41
CA ALA A 44 2.67 -9.74 19.68
C ALA A 44 1.72 -9.69 20.89
N LYS A 45 0.62 -8.94 20.81
CA LYS A 45 -0.40 -8.92 21.87
C LYS A 45 -1.07 -10.27 22.11
N LEU A 46 -1.32 -11.04 21.04
CA LEU A 46 -1.87 -12.39 21.16
C LEU A 46 -0.83 -13.36 21.72
N ASP A 47 0.43 -13.24 21.28
CA ASP A 47 1.53 -14.10 21.69
C ASP A 47 1.90 -13.89 23.18
N ASP A 48 1.91 -12.64 23.65
CA ASP A 48 2.26 -12.28 25.03
C ASP A 48 1.17 -12.66 26.05
N ASN A 49 -0.11 -12.67 25.64
CA ASN A 49 -1.22 -13.06 26.50
C ASN A 49 -2.31 -13.81 25.72
N PRO A 50 -2.19 -15.13 25.57
CA PRO A 50 -3.10 -15.93 24.76
C PRO A 50 -4.53 -16.05 25.30
N GLU A 51 -4.76 -15.85 26.61
CA GLU A 51 -6.07 -16.02 27.27
C GLU A 51 -6.78 -14.69 27.55
N ARG A 52 -6.34 -13.62 26.88
CA ARG A 52 -6.92 -12.28 27.01
C ARG A 52 -8.41 -12.23 26.60
N ASP A 53 -9.21 -11.50 27.36
CA ASP A 53 -10.66 -11.35 27.12
C ASP A 53 -10.98 -10.71 25.75
N ASP A 54 -10.09 -9.86 25.23
CA ASP A 54 -10.23 -9.19 23.92
C ASP A 54 -9.64 -10.00 22.75
N ARG A 55 -9.35 -11.29 22.95
CA ARG A 55 -8.69 -12.14 21.95
C ARG A 55 -9.43 -12.17 20.62
N GLU A 56 -10.73 -12.48 20.62
CA GLU A 56 -11.53 -12.59 19.40
C GLU A 56 -11.56 -11.26 18.62
N GLU A 57 -11.61 -10.14 19.34
CA GLU A 57 -11.57 -8.81 18.74
C GLU A 57 -10.22 -8.55 18.04
N ILE A 58 -9.12 -8.89 18.70
CA ILE A 58 -7.77 -8.74 18.13
C ILE A 58 -7.57 -9.66 16.93
N GLU A 59 -8.02 -10.92 17.00
CA GLU A 59 -7.97 -11.87 15.88
C GLU A 59 -8.79 -11.36 14.69
N GLY A 60 -10.00 -10.81 14.94
CA GLY A 60 -10.81 -10.19 13.91
C GLY A 60 -10.11 -9.00 13.22
N LYS A 61 -9.48 -8.11 14.02
CA LYS A 61 -8.66 -7.01 13.48
C LYS A 61 -7.47 -7.53 12.67
N LEU A 62 -6.81 -8.59 13.14
CA LEU A 62 -5.68 -9.20 12.45
C LEU A 62 -6.08 -9.80 11.11
N GLN A 63 -7.22 -10.51 11.05
CA GLN A 63 -7.82 -11.05 9.83
C GLN A 63 -8.13 -9.95 8.82
N ALA A 64 -8.76 -8.86 9.28
CA ALA A 64 -9.08 -7.72 8.44
C ALA A 64 -7.80 -7.08 7.87
N ILE A 65 -6.78 -6.87 8.70
CA ILE A 65 -5.49 -6.33 8.26
C ILE A 65 -4.84 -7.23 7.22
N ARG A 66 -4.76 -8.55 7.45
CA ARG A 66 -4.18 -9.51 6.49
C ARG A 66 -4.88 -9.43 5.13
N THR A 67 -6.21 -9.44 5.13
CA THR A 67 -7.04 -9.32 3.92
C THR A 67 -6.77 -8.01 3.18
N GLN A 68 -6.73 -6.88 3.88
CA GLN A 68 -6.50 -5.58 3.25
C GLN A 68 -5.06 -5.43 2.73
N ARG A 69 -4.07 -5.97 3.45
CA ARG A 69 -2.68 -5.99 2.99
C ARG A 69 -2.53 -6.79 1.71
N GLN A 70 -3.17 -7.95 1.62
CA GLN A 70 -3.16 -8.76 0.39
C GLN A 70 -3.73 -7.96 -0.80
N LYS A 71 -4.90 -7.33 -0.63
CA LYS A 71 -5.50 -6.47 -1.66
C LYS A 71 -4.59 -5.32 -2.08
N GLY A 72 -3.94 -4.65 -1.13
CA GLY A 72 -3.01 -3.55 -1.43
C GLY A 72 -1.76 -4.02 -2.19
N VAL A 73 -1.22 -5.19 -1.86
CA VAL A 73 -0.09 -5.80 -2.59
C VAL A 73 -0.51 -6.16 -4.02
N GLU A 74 -1.71 -6.73 -4.21
CA GLU A 74 -2.26 -7.02 -5.54
C GLU A 74 -2.41 -5.74 -6.38
N ARG A 75 -2.92 -4.64 -5.78
CA ARG A 75 -3.02 -3.34 -6.45
C ARG A 75 -1.64 -2.80 -6.87
N LEU A 76 -0.62 -2.92 -6.01
CA LEU A 76 0.75 -2.51 -6.35
C LEU A 76 1.32 -3.29 -7.54
N ARG A 77 1.04 -4.59 -7.62
CA ARG A 77 1.50 -5.41 -8.77
C ARG A 77 0.89 -4.92 -10.08
N VAL A 78 -0.40 -4.60 -10.09
CA VAL A 78 -1.08 -4.03 -11.26
C VAL A 78 -0.50 -2.67 -11.63
N LEU A 79 -0.30 -1.78 -10.65
CA LEU A 79 0.19 -0.42 -10.91
C LEU A 79 1.66 -0.38 -11.34
N THR A 80 2.50 -1.31 -10.90
CA THR A 80 3.95 -1.23 -11.19
C THR A 80 4.37 -2.07 -12.40
N GLY A 81 3.46 -2.88 -12.95
CA GLY A 81 3.79 -3.82 -14.04
C GLY A 81 4.87 -4.84 -13.69
N ARG A 82 5.32 -4.90 -12.43
CA ARG A 82 6.35 -5.79 -11.92
C ARG A 82 5.69 -6.88 -11.07
N GLN A 83 5.97 -8.14 -11.41
CA GLN A 83 5.72 -9.28 -10.54
C GLN A 83 6.66 -9.31 -9.32
N ASP A 84 7.65 -8.41 -9.25
CA ASP A 84 8.62 -8.37 -8.17
C ASP A 84 7.93 -8.10 -6.84
N GLY A 85 7.87 -9.17 -6.05
CA GLY A 85 7.24 -9.21 -4.75
C GLY A 85 7.66 -8.02 -3.91
N PHE A 86 6.67 -7.23 -3.51
CA PHE A 86 6.75 -6.47 -2.27
C PHE A 86 7.05 -7.51 -1.18
N LYS A 87 8.34 -7.67 -0.85
CA LYS A 87 8.79 -8.65 0.14
C LYS A 87 8.24 -8.21 1.49
N ASP A 88 7.32 -9.02 2.03
CA ASP A 88 6.71 -8.87 3.35
C ASP A 88 7.71 -9.13 4.49
#